data_AF-A0A1L5KWG0-F1
#
_entry.id   AF-A0A1L5KWG0-F1
#
_cell.length_a   1.000
_cell.length_b   1.000
_cell.length_c   1.000
_cell.angle_alpha   90.00
_cell.angle_beta   90.00
_cell.angle_gamma   90.00
#
_symmetry.space_group_name_H-M   'P 1'
#
loop_
_entity.id
_entity.type
_entity.pdbx_description
1 polymer ?
#
loop_
_entity_poly.entity_id
_entity_poly.type
_entity_poly.pdbx_seq_one_letter_code
_entity_poly.pdbx_strand_id
1 'polypeptide(L)'
;YGEYFDIATPDDVIFEGWYDIGEVFRSGCTFTRGYGKIFYFQPGHETNGSFYNPYVRRIIQNAVHWCYNDKNRRITLGAPSIEVTLEQARLEGNTGEYLKMWD
;
A
#
# COMPACT_ATOMS: atom_id res chain seq x y z
N TYR A 1 -12.18 7.85 17.64
CA TYR A 1 -11.94 7.34 16.28
C TYR A 1 -13.23 7.42 15.48
N GLY A 2 -13.55 8.56 14.85
CA GLY A 2 -14.77 8.80 14.05
C GLY A 2 -14.40 9.03 12.60
N GLU A 3 -13.80 8.02 12.00
CA GLU A 3 -12.94 8.08 10.82
C GLU A 3 -13.40 8.97 9.64
N TYR A 4 -12.64 10.05 9.35
CA TYR A 4 -12.14 10.37 7.99
C TYR A 4 -10.62 10.15 8.00
N PHE A 5 -10.20 8.90 7.92
CA PHE A 5 -8.82 8.48 7.71
C PHE A 5 -8.63 8.53 6.22
N ASP A 6 -7.91 9.56 5.78
CA ASP A 6 -7.70 9.93 4.38
C ASP A 6 -6.77 8.96 3.65
N ILE A 7 -7.08 7.67 3.78
CA ILE A 7 -6.52 6.58 3.01
C ILE A 7 -7.37 6.36 1.76
N ALA A 8 -6.76 5.82 0.71
CA ALA A 8 -7.52 5.32 -0.43
C ALA A 8 -8.54 4.27 0.02
N THR A 9 -9.58 4.03 -0.78
CA THR A 9 -10.49 2.90 -0.56
C THR A 9 -9.66 1.61 -0.47
N PRO A 10 -9.74 0.87 0.66
CA PRO A 10 -9.07 -0.43 0.79
C PRO A 10 -9.55 -1.42 -0.25
N ASP A 11 -8.69 -2.40 -0.58
CA ASP A 11 -9.12 -3.56 -1.36
C ASP A 11 -10.11 -4.38 -0.53
N ASP A 12 -9.77 -4.63 0.75
CA ASP A 12 -10.65 -5.26 1.73
C ASP A 12 -10.56 -4.55 3.10
N VAL A 13 -11.68 -4.52 3.81
CA VAL A 13 -11.73 -4.17 5.25
C VAL A 13 -11.85 -5.47 6.03
N ILE A 14 -10.81 -5.82 6.78
CA ILE A 14 -10.71 -7.07 7.55
C ILE A 14 -11.23 -6.89 8.98
N PHE A 15 -11.00 -5.71 9.56
CA PHE A 15 -11.42 -5.40 10.93
C PHE A 15 -12.06 -4.02 11.00
N GLU A 16 -13.17 -3.95 11.74
CA GLU A 16 -13.81 -2.72 12.18
C GLU A 16 -13.72 -2.66 13.71
N GLY A 17 -13.06 -1.62 14.23
CA GLY A 17 -12.93 -1.37 15.66
C GLY A 17 -14.05 -0.48 16.15
N TRP A 18 -14.71 -0.88 17.24
CA TRP A 18 -15.66 -0.05 17.97
C TRP A 18 -15.00 0.52 19.23
N TYR A 19 -15.27 1.79 19.51
CA TYR A 19 -14.70 2.50 20.66
C TYR A 19 -15.79 2.95 21.61
N ASP A 20 -15.43 3.07 22.88
CA ASP A 20 -16.30 3.44 24.00
C ASP A 20 -17.00 4.81 23.82
N ILE A 21 -16.40 5.71 23.04
CA ILE A 21 -16.99 6.99 22.63
C ILE A 21 -18.07 6.86 21.53
N GLY A 22 -18.44 5.63 21.14
CA GLY A 22 -19.52 5.34 20.20
C GLY A 22 -19.14 5.40 18.73
N GLU A 23 -17.85 5.55 18.42
CA GLU A 23 -17.36 5.68 17.06
C GLU A 23 -16.75 4.38 16.53
N VAL A 24 -16.71 4.23 15.20
CA VAL A 24 -16.12 3.08 14.50
C VAL A 24 -14.95 3.50 13.59
N PHE A 25 -14.04 2.56 13.34
CA PHE A 25 -12.85 2.77 12.53
C PHE A 25 -12.46 1.50 11.79
N ARG A 26 -12.03 1.61 10.54
CA ARG A 26 -11.50 0.51 9.73
C ARG A 26 -10.10 0.15 10.23
N SER A 27 -10.08 -0.60 11.32
CA SER A 27 -8.89 -0.94 12.12
C SER A 27 -7.98 -1.99 11.49
N GLY A 28 -8.43 -2.65 10.41
CA GLY A 28 -7.63 -3.55 9.61
C GLY A 28 -8.02 -3.51 8.14
N CYS A 29 -7.08 -3.15 7.26
CA CYS A 29 -7.34 -2.95 5.84
C CYS A 29 -6.23 -3.57 4.98
N THR A 30 -6.58 -4.07 3.80
CA THR A 30 -5.63 -4.54 2.78
C THR A 30 -5.54 -3.54 1.63
N PHE A 31 -4.36 -3.47 1.01
CA PHE A 31 -4.14 -2.76 -0.23
C PHE A 31 -3.11 -3.50 -1.09
N THR A 32 -3.19 -3.28 -2.39
CA THR A 32 -2.24 -3.81 -3.36
C THR A 32 -1.57 -2.66 -4.12
N ARG A 33 -0.24 -2.66 -4.14
CA ARG A 33 0.56 -1.69 -4.88
C ARG A 33 1.59 -2.41 -5.74
N GLY A 34 1.33 -2.49 -7.04
CA GLY A 34 2.14 -3.31 -7.94
C GLY A 34 2.11 -4.77 -7.49
N TYR A 35 3.28 -5.36 -7.23
CA TYR A 35 3.40 -6.71 -6.68
C TYR A 35 3.36 -6.75 -5.14
N GLY A 36 3.39 -5.60 -4.48
CA GLY A 36 3.37 -5.51 -3.03
C GLY A 36 1.97 -5.63 -2.48
N LYS A 37 1.83 -6.44 -1.42
CA LYS A 37 0.64 -6.48 -0.58
C LYS A 37 0.90 -5.67 0.69
N ILE A 38 -0.09 -4.90 1.11
CA ILE A 38 -0.02 -4.02 2.27
C ILE A 38 -1.16 -4.42 3.21
N PHE A 39 -0.84 -4.57 4.50
CA PHE A 39 -1.83 -4.76 5.56
C PHE A 39 -1.65 -3.65 6.60
N TYR A 40 -2.66 -2.81 6.75
CA TYR A 40 -2.75 -1.81 7.80
C TYR A 40 -3.46 -2.41 9.02
N PHE A 41 -2.95 -2.17 10.23
CA PHE A 41 -3.55 -2.65 11.47
C PHE A 41 -3.35 -1.65 12.61
N GLN A 42 -4.45 -1.17 13.21
CA GLN A 42 -4.48 -0.01 14.11
C GLN A 42 -4.00 -0.25 15.56
N PRO A 43 -4.13 -1.43 16.20
CA PRO A 43 -3.66 -1.60 17.58
C PRO A 43 -2.15 -1.40 17.74
N GLY A 44 -1.72 -0.38 18.49
CA GLY A 44 -0.29 -0.06 18.59
C GLY A 44 0.12 1.18 19.38
N HIS A 45 -0.79 1.83 20.12
CA HIS A 45 -0.43 3.02 20.93
C HIS A 45 0.61 2.64 21.99
N GLU A 46 1.70 3.39 22.08
CA GLU A 46 2.91 3.03 22.83
C GLU A 46 2.69 2.90 24.34
N THR A 47 1.71 3.62 24.88
CA THR A 47 1.33 3.55 26.29
C THR A 47 0.39 2.37 26.59
N ASN A 48 -0.13 1.70 25.56
CA ASN A 48 -1.02 0.55 25.67
C ASN A 48 -0.24 -0.73 25.35
N GLY A 49 -0.38 -1.74 26.20
CA GLY A 49 0.27 -3.05 26.02
C GLY A 49 -0.30 -3.90 24.88
N SER A 50 -0.76 -3.32 23.77
CA SER A 50 -1.45 -4.02 22.68
C SER A 50 -0.58 -5.15 22.09
N PHE A 51 0.72 -4.94 21.94
CA PHE A 51 1.65 -5.97 21.46
C PHE A 51 1.95 -7.07 22.48
N TYR A 52 1.42 -7.03 23.71
CA TYR A 52 1.44 -8.18 24.63
C TYR A 52 0.23 -9.09 24.44
N ASN A 53 -0.82 -8.62 23.75
CA ASN A 53 -1.99 -9.42 23.49
C ASN A 53 -1.66 -10.55 22.48
N PRO A 54 -1.90 -11.83 22.83
CA PRO A 54 -1.58 -12.96 21.95
C PRO A 54 -2.35 -12.93 20.63
N TYR A 55 -3.58 -12.37 20.60
CA TYR A 55 -4.37 -12.25 19.38
C TYR A 55 -3.81 -11.19 18.43
N VAL A 56 -3.36 -10.04 18.96
CA VAL A 56 -2.67 -9.00 18.18
C VAL A 56 -1.41 -9.58 17.53
N ARG A 57 -0.59 -10.32 18.29
CA ARG A 57 0.60 -10.99 17.76
C ARG A 57 0.24 -12.00 16.67
N ARG A 58 -0.82 -12.78 16.87
CA ARG A 58 -1.28 -13.76 15.89
C ARG A 58 -1.75 -13.11 14.59
N ILE A 59 -2.47 -11.99 14.67
CA ILE A 59 -2.90 -11.22 13.50
C ILE A 59 -1.68 -10.72 12.72
N ILE A 60 -0.68 -10.15 13.40
CA ILE A 60 0.54 -9.67 12.74
C ILE A 60 1.29 -10.82 12.05
N GLN A 61 1.42 -11.99 12.71
CA GLN A 61 2.05 -13.17 12.09
C GLN A 61 1.30 -13.61 10.83
N ASN A 62 -0.03 -13.69 10.89
CA ASN A 62 -0.85 -14.06 9.74
C ASN A 62 -0.72 -13.03 8.61
N ALA A 63 -0.69 -11.74 8.95
CA ALA A 63 -0.50 -10.66 7.98
C ALA A 63 0.86 -10.76 7.28
N VAL A 64 1.94 -11.07 8.01
CA VAL A 64 3.27 -11.30 7.42
C VAL A 64 3.22 -12.44 6.40
N HIS A 65 2.60 -13.56 6.75
CA HIS A 65 2.43 -14.69 5.82
C HIS A 65 1.55 -14.34 4.62
N TRP A 66 0.50 -13.55 4.81
CA TRP A 66 -0.37 -13.10 3.73
C TRP A 66 0.32 -12.11 2.79
N CYS A 67 1.11 -11.19 3.34
CA CYS A 67 1.90 -10.19 2.61
C CYS A 67 3.03 -10.82 1.80
N TYR A 68 3.46 -12.04 2.15
CA TYR A 68 4.48 -12.75 1.40
C TYR A 68 4.05 -12.92 -0.07
N ASN A 69 4.97 -12.56 -0.95
CA ASN A 69 4.85 -12.75 -2.39
C ASN A 69 6.21 -13.25 -2.91
N ASP A 70 6.25 -14.48 -3.41
CA ASP A 70 7.45 -15.12 -3.97
C ASP A 70 7.79 -14.63 -5.38
N LYS A 71 6.88 -13.89 -6.02
CA LYS A 71 7.06 -13.28 -7.34
C LYS A 71 7.88 -12.00 -7.24
N ASN A 72 9.16 -12.14 -6.91
CA ASN A 72 10.08 -11.02 -6.91
C ASN A 72 10.70 -10.82 -8.30
N ARG A 73 10.00 -10.18 -9.24
CA ARG A 73 10.60 -9.90 -10.57
C ARG A 73 10.20 -8.56 -11.18
N ARG A 74 10.92 -7.51 -10.80
CA ARG A 74 11.50 -6.64 -11.85
C ARG A 74 12.84 -7.26 -12.24
N ILE A 75 12.89 -7.88 -13.41
CA ILE A 75 14.14 -8.39 -13.99
C ILE A 75 14.99 -7.21 -14.51
N THR A 76 14.31 -6.09 -14.85
CA THR A 76 14.93 -4.82 -15.23
C THR A 76 14.22 -3.69 -14.49
N LEU A 77 14.94 -2.97 -13.63
CA LEU A 77 14.53 -1.62 -13.22
C LEU A 77 14.97 -0.68 -14.34
N GLY A 78 14.09 -0.43 -15.30
CA GLY A 78 14.35 0.61 -16.29
C GLY A 78 14.31 1.98 -15.61
N ALA A 79 15.44 2.69 -15.64
CA ALA A 79 15.49 4.14 -15.54
C ALA A 79 15.96 4.65 -16.92
N PRO A 80 15.13 4.53 -17.97
CA PRO A 80 15.55 4.95 -19.30
C PRO A 80 15.96 6.42 -19.22
N SER A 81 17.24 6.69 -19.50
CA SER A 81 17.69 8.06 -19.66
C SER A 81 17.10 8.56 -20.97
N ILE A 82 16.12 9.46 -20.87
CA ILE A 82 15.65 10.18 -22.04
C ILE A 82 16.74 11.23 -22.33
N GLU A 83 17.51 11.04 -23.39
CA GLU A 83 18.61 11.96 -23.75
C GLU A 83 18.07 13.34 -24.15
N VAL A 84 16.84 13.39 -24.65
CA VAL A 84 16.12 14.61 -24.98
C VAL A 84 15.15 14.97 -23.85
N THR A 85 15.06 16.26 -23.53
CA THR A 85 14.00 16.72 -22.63
C THR A 85 12.62 16.49 -23.24
N LEU A 86 11.59 16.32 -22.38
CA LEU A 86 10.20 16.18 -22.83
C LEU A 86 9.75 17.39 -23.67
N GLU A 87 10.27 18.57 -23.38
CA GLU A 87 10.01 19.79 -24.11
C GLU A 87 10.60 19.75 -25.54
N GLN A 88 11.85 19.28 -25.70
CA GLN A 88 12.45 19.09 -27.03
C GLN A 88 11.67 18.08 -27.87
N ALA A 89 11.30 16.95 -27.28
CA ALA A 89 10.50 15.92 -27.97
C ALA A 89 9.13 16.44 -28.46
N ARG A 90 8.51 17.34 -27.68
CA ARG A 90 7.23 17.98 -28.02
C ARG A 90 7.37 19.00 -29.16
N LEU A 91 8.50 19.71 -29.22
CA LEU A 91 8.82 20.67 -30.28
C LEU A 91 9.18 20.00 -31.61
N GLU A 92 9.78 18.81 -31.57
CA GLU A 92 10.16 18.01 -32.75
C GLU A 92 8.99 17.23 -33.38
N GLY A 93 7.78 17.34 -32.81
CA GLY A 93 6.58 16.66 -33.33
C GLY A 93 6.56 15.15 -33.12
N ASN A 94 7.40 14.63 -32.21
CA ASN A 94 7.48 13.20 -31.91
C ASN A 94 6.28 12.79 -31.03
N THR A 95 5.36 12.00 -31.58
CA THR A 95 4.03 11.69 -31.00
C THR A 95 4.05 10.64 -29.88
N GLY A 96 5.22 10.41 -29.24
CA GLY A 96 5.32 9.58 -28.05
C GLY A 96 5.75 8.13 -28.30
N GLU A 97 6.62 7.86 -29.28
CA GLU A 97 7.24 6.52 -29.41
C GLU A 97 7.98 6.07 -28.13
N TYR A 98 8.55 7.01 -27.37
CA TYR A 98 9.18 6.73 -26.06
C TYR A 98 8.19 6.26 -24.98
N LEU A 99 6.88 6.49 -25.14
CA LEU A 99 5.83 5.98 -24.24
C LEU A 99 5.51 4.50 -24.51
N LYS A 100 5.79 4.00 -25.73
CA LYS A 100 5.61 2.58 -26.08
C LYS A 100 6.67 1.65 -25.48
N MET A 101 7.70 2.21 -24.83
CA MET A 101 8.70 1.42 -24.09
C MET A 101 8.21 0.94 -22.72
N TRP A 102 6.98 1.31 -22.34
CA TRP A 102 6.38 1.04 -21.04
C TRP A 102 5.18 0.08 -21.12
N ASP A 103 4.80 -0.37 -22.32
CA ASP A 103 3.81 -1.42 -22.58
C ASP A 103 4.48 -2.80 -22.69
#